data_AF-A0A7M2X6Y7-F1
#
_entry.id   AF-A0A7M2X6Y7-F1
#
_cell.length_a   1.000
_cell.length_b   1.000
_cell.length_c   1.000
_cell.angle_alpha   90.00
_cell.angle_beta   90.00
_cell.angle_gamma   90.00
#
_symmetry.space_group_name_H-M   'P 1'
#
loop_
_entity.id
_entity.type
_entity.pdbx_description
1 polymer ?
#
loop_
_entity_poly.entity_id
_entity_poly.type
_entity_poly.pdbx_seq_one_letter_code
_entity_poly.pdbx_strand_id
1 'polypeptide(L)'
;MVKQAAAAGSSAKPAKRRSPHSGRQAGKSGPSANVVRRRAGLTGYEEAWDKFVASVEAELANARRATAEFGKSPYYAPANVVKRAVYKFVISARAKVKLGPLERTIDAIRVAHAGGKVLRTLRKDFRRDGFYWVLTGLHLDCPAANLRKSDVTRFTQHLKYARRHRVPPEYLIGFLLQTGSLAEVYRRAQDPERREQWYLDRAATSSAQ
;
A
#
# COMPACT_ATOMS: atom_id res chain seq x y z
N MET A 1 -63.33 -36.60 36.11
CA MET A 1 -61.92 -36.13 36.13
C MET A 1 -61.73 -35.14 34.98
N VAL A 2 -61.35 -33.90 35.35
CA VAL A 2 -60.57 -32.84 34.64
C VAL A 2 -60.81 -32.63 33.13
N LYS A 3 -61.51 -31.58 32.65
CA LYS A 3 -61.16 -30.14 32.47
C LYS A 3 -59.96 -29.79 31.56
N GLN A 4 -60.28 -29.02 30.50
CA GLN A 4 -59.58 -27.83 29.95
C GLN A 4 -58.22 -27.95 29.22
N ALA A 5 -58.28 -27.48 27.95
CA ALA A 5 -57.48 -26.42 27.31
C ALA A 5 -55.96 -26.33 27.51
N ALA A 6 -55.22 -26.21 26.39
CA ALA A 6 -54.33 -25.07 26.12
C ALA A 6 -53.70 -25.16 24.73
N ALA A 7 -53.51 -23.98 24.14
CA ALA A 7 -52.88 -23.71 22.85
C ALA A 7 -51.35 -23.69 22.92
N ALA A 8 -50.70 -24.05 21.81
CA ALA A 8 -49.42 -23.51 21.34
C ALA A 8 -49.28 -23.98 19.86
N GLY A 9 -49.20 -23.14 18.83
CA GLY A 9 -48.55 -21.84 18.78
C GLY A 9 -47.06 -22.01 18.53
N SER A 10 -46.65 -22.48 17.34
CA SER A 10 -45.30 -22.23 16.85
C SER A 10 -45.27 -22.10 15.33
N SER A 11 -45.29 -20.83 14.94
CA SER A 11 -45.04 -20.24 13.63
C SER A 11 -43.86 -20.86 12.88
N ALA A 12 -44.14 -21.47 11.73
CA ALA A 12 -43.15 -21.75 10.70
C ALA A 12 -42.54 -20.44 10.18
N LYS A 13 -41.24 -20.23 10.39
CA LYS A 13 -40.49 -19.12 9.77
C LYS A 13 -40.31 -19.42 8.27
N PRO A 14 -40.68 -18.52 7.36
CA PRO A 14 -40.50 -18.73 5.92
C PRO A 14 -39.02 -18.68 5.53
N ALA A 15 -38.63 -19.62 4.67
CA ALA A 15 -37.33 -19.69 4.03
C ALA A 15 -37.03 -18.39 3.26
N LYS A 16 -35.99 -17.66 3.69
CA LYS A 16 -35.47 -16.49 2.98
C LYS A 16 -34.82 -16.97 1.67
N ARG A 17 -35.58 -16.87 0.57
CA ARG A 17 -35.07 -16.98 -0.80
C ARG A 17 -33.85 -16.07 -0.96
N ARG A 18 -32.69 -16.67 -1.26
CA ARG A 18 -31.48 -15.95 -1.69
C ARG A 18 -31.72 -15.40 -3.09
N SER A 19 -31.90 -14.09 -3.20
CA SER A 19 -31.86 -13.39 -4.47
C SER A 19 -30.45 -13.47 -5.07
N PRO A 20 -30.31 -13.68 -6.39
CA PRO A 20 -29.00 -13.71 -7.06
C PRO A 20 -28.40 -12.31 -7.05
N HIS A 21 -27.20 -12.18 -6.48
CA HIS A 21 -26.45 -10.93 -6.49
C HIS A 21 -25.85 -10.74 -7.89
N SER A 22 -26.61 -10.06 -8.74
CA SER A 22 -26.19 -9.59 -10.05
C SER A 22 -25.12 -8.50 -9.93
N GLY A 23 -24.14 -8.58 -10.81
CA GLY A 23 -23.41 -7.41 -11.33
C GLY A 23 -22.54 -6.64 -10.34
N ARG A 24 -21.32 -7.11 -10.10
CA ARG A 24 -20.23 -6.26 -9.57
C ARG A 24 -19.85 -5.23 -10.64
N GLN A 25 -20.58 -4.11 -10.68
CA GLN A 25 -20.28 -2.99 -11.55
C GLN A 25 -18.86 -2.48 -11.30
N ALA A 26 -18.14 -2.37 -12.42
CA ALA A 26 -16.86 -1.73 -12.52
C ALA A 26 -16.93 -0.23 -12.15
N GLY A 27 -15.83 0.28 -11.62
CA GLY A 27 -15.43 1.68 -11.85
C GLY A 27 -16.22 2.77 -11.13
N LYS A 28 -16.04 2.90 -9.81
CA LYS A 28 -16.03 4.24 -9.19
C LYS A 28 -14.60 4.58 -8.80
N SER A 29 -13.95 5.34 -9.66
CA SER A 29 -12.76 6.14 -9.35
C SER A 29 -13.12 7.02 -8.16
N GLY A 30 -12.49 6.75 -7.00
CA GLY A 30 -12.61 7.65 -5.85
C GLY A 30 -11.99 9.00 -6.18
N PRO A 31 -12.40 10.08 -5.49
CA PRO A 31 -11.90 11.42 -5.77
C PRO A 31 -10.38 11.46 -5.60
N SER A 32 -9.67 11.80 -6.67
CA SER A 32 -8.30 12.29 -6.59
C SER A 32 -8.34 13.59 -5.80
N ALA A 33 -7.80 13.58 -4.58
CA ALA A 33 -7.74 14.77 -3.75
C ALA A 33 -6.73 15.74 -4.37
N ASN A 34 -7.18 16.66 -5.24
CA ASN A 34 -6.31 17.69 -5.80
C ASN A 34 -5.73 18.54 -4.66
N VAL A 35 -4.41 18.50 -4.46
CA VAL A 35 -3.70 19.33 -3.49
C VAL A 35 -3.39 20.67 -4.13
N VAL A 36 -3.62 21.76 -3.39
CA VAL A 36 -2.96 23.04 -3.65
C VAL A 36 -1.96 23.25 -2.52
N ARG A 37 -0.67 22.96 -2.77
CA ARG A 37 0.39 23.25 -1.80
C ARG A 37 0.63 24.75 -1.71
N ARG A 38 0.66 25.30 -0.50
CA ARG A 38 1.23 26.63 -0.26
C ARG A 38 2.75 26.51 -0.36
N ARG A 39 3.33 26.94 -1.49
CA ARG A 39 4.79 26.99 -1.74
C ARG A 39 5.45 28.12 -0.94
N ALA A 40 5.42 28.03 0.39
CA ALA A 40 6.12 28.98 1.26
C ALA A 40 7.43 28.36 1.75
N GLY A 41 8.53 28.67 1.08
CA GLY A 41 9.89 28.31 1.51
C GLY A 41 10.25 26.83 1.32
N LEU A 42 10.68 26.47 0.10
CA LEU A 42 11.14 25.13 -0.24
C LEU A 42 12.32 24.72 0.67
N THR A 43 12.05 23.86 1.64
CA THR A 43 13.13 23.14 2.33
C THR A 43 13.70 22.08 1.37
N GLY A 44 14.98 21.70 1.49
CA GLY A 44 15.59 20.70 0.61
C GLY A 44 14.86 19.32 0.58
N TYR A 45 13.99 19.06 1.56
CA TYR A 45 13.13 17.88 1.62
C TYR A 45 11.91 17.95 0.70
N GLU A 46 11.32 19.14 0.54
CA GLU A 46 10.20 19.36 -0.38
C GLU A 46 10.66 19.20 -1.82
N GLU A 47 11.83 19.74 -2.15
CA GLU A 47 12.44 19.56 -3.47
C GLU A 47 12.76 18.07 -3.75
N ALA A 48 13.29 17.34 -2.76
CA ALA A 48 13.55 15.91 -2.88
C ALA A 48 12.25 15.11 -3.09
N TRP A 49 11.16 15.51 -2.43
CA TRP A 49 9.85 14.91 -2.62
C TRP A 49 9.29 15.19 -4.02
N ASP A 50 9.34 16.44 -4.48
CA ASP A 50 8.81 16.82 -5.80
C ASP A 50 9.59 16.12 -6.92
N LYS A 51 10.93 16.02 -6.78
CA LYS A 51 11.78 15.20 -7.66
C LYS A 51 11.37 13.73 -7.63
N PHE A 52 11.05 13.18 -6.46
CA PHE A 52 10.56 11.81 -6.34
C PHE A 52 9.21 11.61 -7.04
N VAL A 53 8.23 12.50 -6.83
CA VAL A 53 6.92 12.43 -7.51
C VAL A 53 7.10 12.50 -9.03
N ALA A 54 7.88 13.45 -9.54
CA ALA A 54 8.17 13.56 -10.97
C ALA A 54 8.83 12.29 -11.52
N SER A 55 9.74 11.67 -10.75
CA SER A 55 10.36 10.39 -11.15
C SER A 55 9.34 9.24 -11.24
N VAL A 56 8.37 9.18 -10.32
CA VAL A 56 7.30 8.16 -10.34
C VAL A 56 6.41 8.34 -11.56
N GLU A 57 6.04 9.58 -11.90
CA GLU A 57 5.24 9.89 -13.08
C GLU A 57 5.96 9.50 -14.38
N ALA A 58 7.25 9.83 -14.47
CA ALA A 58 8.08 9.44 -15.61
C ALA A 58 8.20 7.91 -15.73
N GLU A 59 8.43 7.18 -14.62
CA GLU A 59 8.48 5.72 -14.63
C GLU A 59 7.14 5.10 -15.06
N LEU A 60 6.01 5.65 -14.61
CA LEU A 60 4.69 5.20 -15.01
C LEU A 60 4.41 5.46 -16.50
N ALA A 61 4.83 6.61 -17.03
CA ALA A 61 4.73 6.91 -18.45
C ALA A 61 5.60 5.96 -19.29
N ASN A 62 6.83 5.67 -18.85
CA ASN A 62 7.73 4.71 -19.49
C ASN A 62 7.13 3.30 -19.48
N ALA A 63 6.57 2.87 -18.36
CA ALA A 63 5.93 1.56 -18.24
C ALA A 63 4.72 1.42 -19.18
N ARG A 64 3.93 2.48 -19.38
CA ARG A 64 2.82 2.49 -20.36
C ARG A 64 3.32 2.32 -21.78
N ARG A 65 4.39 3.02 -22.17
CA ARG A 65 5.04 2.89 -23.48
C ARG A 65 5.58 1.47 -23.69
N ALA A 66 6.34 0.95 -22.73
CA ALA A 66 6.89 -0.40 -22.78
C ALA A 66 5.80 -1.48 -22.85
N THR A 67 4.65 -1.28 -22.19
CA THR A 67 3.51 -2.21 -22.28
C THR A 67 2.87 -2.21 -23.67
N ALA A 68 2.86 -1.07 -24.36
CA ALA A 68 2.36 -0.98 -25.73
C ALA A 68 3.30 -1.66 -26.72
N GLU A 69 4.61 -1.59 -26.50
CA GLU A 69 5.64 -2.13 -27.38
C GLU A 69 5.92 -3.62 -27.16
N PHE A 70 6.06 -4.05 -25.91
CA PHE A 70 6.52 -5.40 -25.54
C PHE A 70 5.43 -6.27 -24.89
N GLY A 71 4.20 -5.76 -24.79
CA GLY A 71 3.07 -6.47 -24.19
C GLY A 71 3.03 -6.40 -22.65
N LYS A 72 2.09 -7.15 -22.07
CA LYS A 72 1.75 -7.06 -20.64
C LYS A 72 2.75 -7.85 -19.79
N SER A 73 3.77 -7.17 -19.26
CA SER A 73 4.64 -7.71 -18.21
C SER A 73 4.17 -7.30 -16.81
N PRO A 74 4.16 -8.21 -15.81
CA PRO A 74 3.94 -7.85 -14.42
C PRO A 74 4.91 -6.76 -13.91
N TYR A 75 6.12 -6.68 -14.48
CA TYR A 75 7.11 -5.68 -14.09
C TYR A 75 6.67 -4.24 -14.43
N TYR A 76 5.96 -4.05 -15.53
CA TYR A 76 5.45 -2.75 -15.99
C TYR A 76 4.03 -2.43 -15.50
N ALA A 77 3.41 -3.33 -14.72
CA ALA A 77 2.12 -3.03 -14.12
C ALA A 77 2.22 -1.79 -13.21
N PRO A 78 1.31 -0.79 -13.30
CA PRO A 78 1.41 0.46 -12.54
C PRO A 78 1.61 0.27 -11.03
N ALA A 79 0.91 -0.70 -10.45
CA ALA A 79 1.06 -1.06 -9.03
C ALA A 79 2.48 -1.51 -8.67
N ASN A 80 3.18 -2.19 -9.58
CA ASN A 80 4.52 -2.71 -9.36
C ASN A 80 5.60 -1.66 -9.62
N VAL A 81 5.36 -0.73 -10.56
CA VAL A 81 6.18 0.48 -10.73
C VAL A 81 6.17 1.31 -9.44
N VAL A 82 4.98 1.60 -8.90
CA VAL A 82 4.86 2.36 -7.64
C VAL A 82 5.57 1.65 -6.49
N LYS A 83 5.36 0.34 -6.30
CA LYS A 83 6.06 -0.42 -5.26
C LYS A 83 7.58 -0.30 -5.38
N ARG A 84 8.14 -0.46 -6.58
CA ARG A 84 9.58 -0.36 -6.82
C ARG A 84 10.12 1.03 -6.52
N ALA A 85 9.48 2.07 -7.04
CA ALA A 85 9.90 3.45 -6.83
C ALA A 85 9.89 3.81 -5.34
N VAL A 86 8.81 3.50 -4.64
CA VAL A 86 8.69 3.70 -3.18
C VAL A 86 9.74 2.90 -2.42
N TYR A 87 9.95 1.63 -2.80
CA TYR A 87 10.91 0.78 -2.12
C TYR A 87 12.34 1.31 -2.22
N LYS A 88 12.76 1.66 -3.44
CA LYS A 88 14.05 2.27 -3.74
C LYS A 88 14.23 3.59 -2.99
N PHE A 89 13.20 4.44 -3.00
CA PHE A 89 13.24 5.73 -2.33
C PHE A 89 13.43 5.58 -0.82
N VAL A 90 12.64 4.75 -0.15
CA VAL A 90 12.73 4.57 1.31
C VAL A 90 14.04 3.91 1.74
N ILE A 91 14.56 2.94 0.99
CA ILE A 91 15.86 2.32 1.29
C ILE A 91 17.00 3.33 1.10
N SER A 92 16.99 4.07 0.00
CA SER A 92 18.01 5.10 -0.28
C SER A 92 17.95 6.24 0.72
N ALA A 93 16.74 6.66 1.11
CA ALA A 93 16.53 7.66 2.13
C ALA A 93 17.07 7.19 3.47
N ARG A 94 16.83 5.94 3.90
CA ARG A 94 17.43 5.44 5.15
C ARG A 94 18.95 5.46 5.18
N ALA A 95 19.59 5.22 4.03
CA ALA A 95 21.05 5.24 3.93
C ALA A 95 21.63 6.67 3.99
N LYS A 96 20.86 7.70 3.63
CA LYS A 96 21.37 9.06 3.41
C LYS A 96 20.66 10.15 4.23
N VAL A 97 19.47 9.88 4.73
CA VAL A 97 18.48 10.87 5.17
C VAL A 97 17.69 10.34 6.37
N LYS A 98 17.63 11.12 7.45
CA LYS A 98 16.75 10.82 8.60
C LYS A 98 15.28 10.83 8.12
N LEU A 99 14.53 9.77 8.41
CA LEU A 99 13.13 9.61 7.99
C LEU A 99 12.19 10.69 8.58
N GLY A 100 12.50 11.22 9.77
CA GLY A 100 11.66 12.20 10.48
C GLY A 100 11.35 13.49 9.69
N PRO A 101 12.34 14.16 9.07
CA PRO A 101 12.09 15.27 8.15
C PRO A 101 11.12 14.96 7.00
N LEU A 102 11.24 13.80 6.36
CA LEU A 102 10.35 13.38 5.27
C LEU A 102 8.92 13.14 5.77
N GLU A 103 8.79 12.54 6.95
CA GLU A 103 7.49 12.38 7.63
C GLU A 103 6.84 13.74 7.90
N ARG A 104 7.60 14.75 8.32
CA ARG A 104 7.09 16.12 8.52
C ARG A 104 6.65 16.79 7.22
N THR A 105 7.39 16.61 6.13
CA THR A 105 6.99 17.12 4.81
C THR A 105 5.69 16.48 4.34
N ILE A 106 5.55 15.17 4.48
CA ILE A 106 4.33 14.44 4.11
C ILE A 106 3.17 14.81 5.04
N ASP A 107 3.43 15.04 6.33
CA ASP A 107 2.42 15.51 7.26
C ASP A 107 1.98 16.95 6.95
N ALA A 108 2.90 17.83 6.53
CA ALA A 108 2.57 19.19 6.07
C ALA A 108 1.70 19.16 4.81
N ILE A 109 1.99 18.26 3.87
CA ILE A 109 1.14 18.00 2.70
C ILE A 109 -0.25 17.58 3.18
N ARG A 110 -0.34 16.61 4.09
CA ARG A 110 -1.62 16.14 4.67
C ARG A 110 -2.42 17.24 5.36
N VAL A 111 -1.76 18.15 6.09
CA VAL A 111 -2.43 19.29 6.75
C VAL A 111 -2.96 20.29 5.73
N ALA A 112 -2.27 20.50 4.61
CA ALA A 112 -2.74 21.35 3.51
C ALA A 112 -4.00 20.80 2.79
N HIS A 113 -4.24 19.49 2.84
CA HIS A 113 -5.43 18.84 2.25
C HIS A 113 -6.74 19.06 3.00
N ALA A 114 -6.69 19.60 4.20
CA ALA A 114 -7.87 19.80 5.02
C ALA A 114 -8.17 21.30 5.09
N GLY A 115 -9.12 21.78 4.29
CA GLY A 115 -9.81 23.06 4.53
C GLY A 115 -10.59 23.04 5.85
N GLY A 116 -9.89 22.88 6.99
CA GLY A 116 -10.43 22.79 8.34
C GLY A 116 -10.86 21.40 8.83
N LYS A 117 -10.97 20.36 7.98
CA LYS A 117 -11.41 19.01 8.42
C LYS A 117 -10.27 18.00 8.45
N VAL A 118 -9.74 17.77 9.66
CA VAL A 118 -8.72 16.77 9.97
C VAL A 118 -9.10 15.40 9.38
N LEU A 119 -8.36 14.96 8.36
CA LEU A 119 -8.40 13.58 7.89
C LEU A 119 -8.03 12.67 9.07
N ARG A 120 -9.00 11.85 9.51
CA ARG A 120 -8.94 10.93 10.66
C ARG A 120 -7.52 10.48 10.99
N THR A 121 -7.19 10.63 12.26
CA THR A 121 -5.99 10.17 12.96
C THR A 121 -5.50 8.84 12.38
N LEU A 122 -4.28 8.87 11.83
CA LEU A 122 -3.53 7.67 11.49
C LEU A 122 -3.52 6.72 12.68
N ARG A 123 -3.84 5.43 12.43
CA ARG A 123 -3.63 4.37 13.42
C ARG A 123 -2.20 4.50 13.96
N LYS A 124 -2.09 4.52 15.29
CA LYS A 124 -0.86 4.85 16.04
C LYS A 124 0.34 4.01 15.55
N ASP A 125 0.08 2.78 15.12
CA ASP A 125 1.07 1.79 14.67
C ASP A 125 1.73 2.12 13.32
N PHE A 126 1.07 2.92 12.47
CA PHE A 126 1.59 3.30 11.14
C PHE A 126 2.39 4.60 11.15
N ARG A 127 2.42 5.32 12.29
CA ARG A 127 3.07 6.64 12.40
C ARG A 127 4.58 6.61 12.18
N ARG A 128 5.23 5.44 12.23
CA ARG A 128 6.69 5.28 12.12
C ARG A 128 7.16 4.51 10.88
N ASP A 129 6.26 4.17 9.96
CA ASP A 129 6.67 3.41 8.76
C ASP A 129 6.85 4.33 7.55
N GLY A 130 8.12 4.50 7.13
CA GLY A 130 8.47 5.30 5.96
C GLY A 130 7.77 4.85 4.67
N PHE A 131 7.50 3.56 4.48
CA PHE A 131 6.76 3.09 3.30
C PHE A 131 5.32 3.60 3.32
N TYR A 132 4.68 3.55 4.49
CA TYR A 132 3.31 4.01 4.65
C TYR A 132 3.18 5.50 4.36
N TRP A 133 4.09 6.31 4.91
CA TRP A 133 4.10 7.75 4.68
C TRP A 133 4.30 8.09 3.21
N VAL A 134 5.32 7.51 2.56
CA VAL A 134 5.59 7.78 1.14
C VAL A 134 4.41 7.35 0.25
N LEU A 135 3.79 6.19 0.51
CA LEU A 135 2.61 5.75 -0.23
C LEU A 135 1.40 6.67 0.01
N THR A 136 1.24 7.19 1.22
CA THR A 136 0.21 8.17 1.55
C THR A 136 0.45 9.49 0.82
N GLY A 137 1.70 9.97 0.79
CA GLY A 137 2.08 11.15 0.02
C GLY A 137 1.77 10.97 -1.47
N LEU A 138 2.12 9.84 -2.07
CA LEU A 138 1.81 9.56 -3.48
C LEU A 138 0.31 9.45 -3.74
N HIS A 139 -0.46 8.84 -2.82
CA HIS A 139 -1.92 8.79 -2.94
C HIS A 139 -2.55 10.19 -3.01
N LEU A 140 -1.93 11.14 -2.32
CA LEU A 140 -2.41 12.50 -2.20
C LEU A 140 -1.90 13.41 -3.32
N ASP A 141 -0.65 13.24 -3.73
CA ASP A 141 0.10 14.23 -4.50
C ASP A 141 0.55 13.74 -5.89
N CYS A 142 0.33 12.44 -6.21
CA CYS A 142 0.63 11.86 -7.51
C CYS A 142 -0.61 11.19 -8.12
N PRO A 143 -1.47 11.94 -8.84
CA PRO A 143 -2.65 11.39 -9.49
C PRO A 143 -2.34 10.25 -10.47
N ALA A 144 -1.19 10.32 -11.15
CA ALA A 144 -0.74 9.29 -12.09
C ALA A 144 -0.58 7.91 -11.45
N ALA A 145 -0.23 7.85 -10.16
CA ALA A 145 -0.08 6.60 -9.40
C ALA A 145 -1.43 5.88 -9.17
N ASN A 146 -2.56 6.60 -9.25
CA ASN A 146 -3.92 6.08 -9.10
C ASN A 146 -4.07 5.13 -7.90
N LEU A 147 -3.45 5.48 -6.77
CA LEU A 147 -3.46 4.68 -5.56
C LEU A 147 -4.79 4.81 -4.82
N ARG A 148 -5.39 3.69 -4.41
CA ARG A 148 -6.51 3.69 -3.45
C ARG A 148 -5.99 3.61 -2.02
N LYS A 149 -6.80 4.02 -1.04
CA LYS A 149 -6.48 3.87 0.39
C LYS A 149 -6.16 2.41 0.77
N SER A 150 -6.85 1.45 0.17
CA SER A 150 -6.57 0.02 0.35
C SER A 150 -5.19 -0.38 -0.18
N ASP A 151 -4.70 0.28 -1.24
CA ASP A 151 -3.40 -0.01 -1.83
C ASP A 151 -2.26 0.47 -0.95
N VAL A 152 -2.42 1.63 -0.28
CA VAL A 152 -1.43 2.16 0.66
C VAL A 152 -1.09 1.13 1.73
N THR A 153 -2.11 0.62 2.45
CA THR A 153 -1.89 -0.37 3.51
C THR A 153 -1.30 -1.67 2.94
N ARG A 154 -1.83 -2.13 1.81
CA ARG A 154 -1.40 -3.38 1.17
C ARG A 154 0.05 -3.33 0.70
N PHE A 155 0.42 -2.28 -0.02
CA PHE A 155 1.77 -2.10 -0.54
C PHE A 155 2.74 -1.89 0.61
N THR A 156 2.37 -1.15 1.65
CA THR A 156 3.19 -1.02 2.86
C THR A 156 3.60 -2.39 3.40
N GLN A 157 2.66 -3.33 3.57
CA GLN A 157 2.99 -4.66 4.09
C GLN A 157 3.91 -5.45 3.17
N HIS A 158 3.68 -5.40 1.85
CA HIS A 158 4.57 -6.04 0.87
C HIS A 158 5.99 -5.51 0.96
N LEU A 159 6.14 -4.18 1.03
CA LEU A 159 7.44 -3.53 1.08
C LEU A 159 8.16 -3.78 2.42
N LYS A 160 7.42 -3.83 3.53
CA LYS A 160 7.97 -4.24 4.84
C LYS A 160 8.49 -5.67 4.80
N TYR A 161 7.71 -6.58 4.21
CA TYR A 161 8.08 -7.98 4.10
C TYR A 161 9.31 -8.18 3.21
N ALA A 162 9.40 -7.48 2.07
CA ALA A 162 10.60 -7.46 1.24
C ALA A 162 11.83 -6.87 1.97
N ARG A 163 11.64 -5.76 2.70
CA ARG A 163 12.71 -5.11 3.48
C ARG A 163 13.28 -6.03 4.54
N ARG A 164 12.42 -6.77 5.24
CA ARG A 164 12.81 -7.76 6.27
C ARG A 164 13.75 -8.83 5.71
N HIS A 165 13.54 -9.23 4.46
CA HIS A 165 14.35 -10.21 3.74
C HIS A 165 15.52 -9.58 2.95
N ARG A 166 15.81 -8.29 3.18
CA ARG A 166 16.89 -7.53 2.51
C ARG A 166 16.88 -7.69 0.99
N VAL A 167 15.68 -7.74 0.40
CA VAL A 167 15.52 -7.94 -1.05
C VAL A 167 16.05 -6.70 -1.78
N PRO A 168 16.98 -6.85 -2.75
CA PRO A 168 17.41 -5.72 -3.58
C PRO A 168 16.25 -5.16 -4.41
N PRO A 169 16.18 -3.84 -4.68
CA PRO A 169 15.09 -3.22 -5.42
C PRO A 169 14.82 -3.84 -6.80
N GLU A 170 15.86 -4.34 -7.46
CA GLU A 170 15.83 -4.96 -8.79
C GLU A 170 15.03 -6.27 -8.77
N TYR A 171 15.11 -7.02 -7.67
CA TYR A 171 14.43 -8.31 -7.49
C TYR A 171 13.10 -8.21 -6.77
N LEU A 172 12.67 -7.01 -6.36
CA LEU A 172 11.47 -6.80 -5.56
C LEU A 172 10.22 -7.46 -6.17
N ILE A 173 9.98 -7.26 -7.47
CA ILE A 173 8.76 -7.76 -8.10
C ILE A 173 8.80 -9.27 -8.25
N GLY A 174 9.94 -9.84 -8.66
CA GLY A 174 10.12 -11.29 -8.72
C GLY A 174 9.89 -11.94 -7.35
N PHE A 175 10.49 -11.37 -6.30
CA PHE A 175 10.29 -11.80 -4.93
C PHE A 175 8.81 -11.78 -4.52
N LEU A 176 8.12 -10.66 -4.74
CA LEU A 176 6.71 -10.52 -4.37
C LEU A 176 5.79 -11.49 -5.13
N LEU A 177 6.12 -11.83 -6.39
CA LEU A 177 5.37 -12.80 -7.18
C LEU A 177 5.61 -14.24 -6.67
N GLN A 178 6.83 -14.57 -6.27
CA GLN A 178 7.18 -15.90 -5.74
C GLN A 178 6.60 -16.15 -4.34
N THR A 179 6.44 -15.11 -3.52
CA THR A 179 5.90 -15.22 -2.16
C THR A 179 4.42 -15.60 -2.09
N GLY A 180 3.75 -15.75 -3.25
CA GLY A 180 2.42 -16.31 -3.36
C GLY A 180 1.31 -15.26 -3.30
N SER A 181 0.12 -15.71 -2.87
CA SER A 181 -1.06 -14.85 -2.87
C SER A 181 -0.91 -13.67 -1.91
N LEU A 182 -1.70 -12.64 -2.16
CA LEU A 182 -1.69 -11.43 -1.34
C LEU A 182 -2.04 -11.70 0.15
N ALA A 183 -2.92 -12.68 0.39
CA ALA A 183 -3.28 -13.12 1.73
C ALA A 183 -2.12 -13.86 2.43
N GLU A 184 -1.33 -14.60 1.65
CA GLU A 184 -0.14 -15.33 2.10
C GLU A 184 0.91 -14.35 2.63
N VAL A 185 1.21 -13.29 1.86
CA VAL A 185 2.14 -12.23 2.27
C VAL A 185 1.64 -11.52 3.52
N TYR A 186 0.34 -11.24 3.60
CA TYR A 186 -0.28 -10.62 4.78
C TYR A 186 -0.12 -11.48 6.04
N ARG A 187 -0.45 -12.78 5.94
CA ARG A 187 -0.30 -13.73 7.04
C ARG A 187 1.15 -13.82 7.51
N ARG A 188 2.10 -13.86 6.57
CA ARG A 188 3.53 -13.93 6.88
C ARG A 188 4.08 -12.61 7.46
N ALA A 189 3.55 -11.47 7.03
CA ALA A 189 3.95 -10.16 7.52
C ALA A 189 3.42 -9.83 8.93
N GLN A 190 2.41 -10.57 9.43
CA GLN A 190 1.87 -10.40 10.78
C GLN A 190 2.84 -10.85 11.88
N ASP A 191 3.72 -11.81 11.59
CA ASP A 191 4.76 -12.25 12.52
C ASP A 191 6.04 -11.45 12.25
N PRO A 192 6.51 -10.57 13.16
CA PRO A 192 7.71 -9.75 12.97
C PRO A 192 9.04 -10.51 13.00
N GLU A 193 9.07 -11.72 13.57
CA GLU A 193 10.28 -12.52 13.79
C GLU A 193 10.48 -13.64 12.76
N ARG A 194 9.44 -14.37 12.36
CA ARG A 194 9.44 -15.37 11.26
C ARG A 194 10.32 -15.06 10.03
N ARG A 195 11.49 -15.68 9.88
CA ARG A 195 12.27 -15.60 8.64
C ARG A 195 11.96 -16.83 7.78
N GLU A 196 11.96 -16.67 6.47
CA GLU A 196 11.85 -17.81 5.56
C GLU A 196 13.14 -18.64 5.59
N GLN A 197 13.03 -19.96 5.44
CA GLN A 197 14.15 -20.89 5.58
C GLN A 197 15.32 -20.54 4.65
N TRP A 198 15.04 -20.27 3.37
CA TRP A 198 16.06 -19.87 2.38
C TRP A 198 16.86 -18.62 2.79
N TYR A 199 16.26 -17.71 3.57
CA TYR A 199 16.94 -16.52 4.06
C TYR A 199 17.89 -16.86 5.22
N LEU A 200 17.47 -17.76 6.11
CA LEU A 200 18.30 -18.27 7.20
C LEU A 200 19.49 -19.06 6.64
N ASP A 201 19.24 -19.92 5.65
CA ASP A 201 20.28 -20.72 4.99
C ASP A 201 21.34 -19.82 4.35
N ARG A 202 20.90 -18.79 3.61
CA ARG A 202 21.82 -17.79 3.01
C ARG A 202 22.64 -17.03 4.07
N ALA A 203 22.02 -16.67 5.19
CA ALA A 203 22.71 -15.97 6.27
C ALA A 203 23.80 -16.86 6.90
N ALA A 204 23.49 -18.15 7.10
CA ALA A 204 24.45 -19.13 7.62
C ALA A 204 25.65 -19.33 6.69
N THR A 205 25.42 -19.40 5.36
CA THR A 205 26.51 -19.47 4.37
C THR A 205 27.38 -18.21 4.38
N SER A 206 26.77 -17.03 4.54
CA SER A 206 27.49 -15.75 4.53
C SER A 206 28.32 -15.51 5.81
N SER A 207 28.00 -16.18 6.91
CA SER A 207 28.77 -16.10 8.18
C SER A 207 29.93 -17.10 8.27
N ALA A 208 29.97 -18.07 7.35
CA ALA A 208 31.03 -19.09 7.29
C ALA A 208 32.20 -18.69 6.37
N GLN A 209 32.11 -17.53 5.72
CA GLN A 209 33.16 -16.90 4.90
C GLN A 209 33.78 -15.73 5.66
#